data_AF-A0AAE1R0T0-F1
#
_entry.id   AF-A0AAE1R0T0-F1
#
_cell.length_a   1.000
_cell.length_b   1.000
_cell.length_c   1.000
_cell.angle_alpha   90.00
_cell.angle_beta   90.00
_cell.angle_gamma   90.00
#
_symmetry.space_group_name_H-M   'P 1'
#
loop_
_entity.id
_entity.type
_entity.pdbx_description
1 polymer ?
#
loop_
_entity_poly.entity_id
_entity_poly.type
_entity_poly.pdbx_seq_one_letter_code
_entity_poly.pdbx_strand_id
1 'polypeptide(L)'
;MKVFNKQFVGTSNEGSNAVAVATTPGDTETFQIIRNPDDLSKVRLKASNGQFLQAKSGSSVTIDYQGSADWKYNIKVIIDLHAVPGSIVELEMDPQSGEIPRSKKQLKS
;
A
#
# COMPACT_ATOMS: atom_id res chain seq x y z
N MET A 1 -0.38 -3.97 3.76
CA MET A 1 0.93 -4.68 3.92
C MET A 1 0.82 -5.66 5.09
N LYS A 2 1.48 -6.82 5.06
CA LYS A 2 1.40 -7.83 6.14
C LYS A 2 2.78 -8.14 6.72
N VAL A 3 2.91 -8.17 8.04
CA VAL A 3 4.15 -8.53 8.76
C VAL A 3 4.21 -10.03 9.08
N PHE A 4 5.34 -10.50 9.62
CA PHE A 4 5.58 -11.93 9.91
C PHE A 4 4.45 -12.60 10.71
N ASN A 5 3.88 -11.92 11.71
CA ASN A 5 2.81 -12.46 12.55
C ASN A 5 1.40 -12.42 11.90
N LYS A 6 1.32 -12.38 10.56
CA LYS A 6 0.08 -12.26 9.78
C LYS A 6 -0.77 -11.01 10.10
N GLN A 7 -0.21 -10.04 10.83
CA GLN A 7 -0.86 -8.78 11.12
C GLN A 7 -0.61 -7.79 9.99
N PHE A 8 -1.52 -6.85 9.83
CA PHE A 8 -1.47 -5.84 8.80
C PHE A 8 -0.92 -4.54 9.36
N VAL A 9 -0.01 -3.91 8.60
CA VAL A 9 0.52 -2.58 8.91
C VAL A 9 -0.57 -1.56 8.65
N GLY A 10 -0.82 -0.66 9.59
CA GLY A 10 -1.75 0.46 9.46
C GLY A 10 -1.38 1.63 10.38
N THR A 11 -2.22 2.66 10.40
CA THR A 11 -2.05 3.83 11.28
C THR A 11 -2.53 3.55 12.70
N SER A 12 -1.78 3.98 13.71
CA SER A 12 -2.28 4.01 15.10
C SER A 12 -3.46 4.97 15.25
N ASN A 13 -4.26 4.79 16.31
CA ASN A 13 -5.32 5.75 16.68
C ASN A 13 -4.81 7.18 16.92
N GLU A 14 -3.53 7.33 17.28
CA GLU A 14 -2.82 8.63 17.43
C GLU A 14 -2.36 9.23 16.08
N GLY A 15 -2.77 8.64 14.96
CA GLY A 15 -2.69 9.19 13.60
C GLY A 15 -1.30 9.22 12.92
N SER A 16 -0.20 9.06 13.66
CA SER A 16 1.15 9.32 13.12
C SER A 16 2.04 8.07 13.01
N ASN A 17 1.90 7.09 13.90
CA ASN A 17 2.78 5.92 13.93
C ASN A 17 2.24 4.76 13.10
N ALA A 18 3.15 4.04 12.43
CA ALA A 18 2.82 2.75 11.84
C ALA A 18 2.76 1.68 12.93
N VAL A 19 1.66 0.93 12.98
CA VAL A 19 1.47 -0.21 13.89
C VAL A 19 1.09 -1.45 13.08
N ALA A 20 1.37 -2.63 13.63
CA ALA A 20 0.86 -3.88 13.08
C ALA A 20 0.13 -4.61 14.20
N VAL A 21 -1.20 -4.57 14.18
CA VAL A 21 -2.06 -5.20 15.21
C VAL A 21 -3.27 -5.89 14.60
N ALA A 22 -3.79 -5.38 13.48
CA ALA A 22 -4.98 -5.90 12.84
C ALA A 22 -4.70 -7.26 12.16
N THR A 23 -5.55 -8.25 12.38
CA THR A 23 -5.49 -9.56 11.71
C THR A 23 -6.37 -9.65 10.46
N THR A 24 -7.24 -8.67 10.27
CA THR A 24 -8.05 -8.45 9.08
C THR A 24 -7.83 -7.00 8.63
N PRO A 25 -7.51 -6.72 7.36
CA PRO A 25 -7.23 -5.36 6.92
C PRO A 25 -8.52 -4.54 6.76
N GLY A 26 -8.50 -3.29 7.20
CA GLY A 26 -9.49 -2.26 6.90
C GLY A 26 -8.88 -1.08 6.13
N ASP A 27 -9.51 0.09 6.28
CA ASP A 27 -9.08 1.32 5.60
C ASP A 27 -7.73 1.83 6.10
N THR A 28 -7.42 1.62 7.38
CA THR A 28 -6.15 2.03 8.00
C THR A 28 -4.97 1.15 7.57
N GLU A 29 -5.22 -0.09 7.16
CA GLU A 29 -4.21 -1.06 6.70
C GLU A 29 -4.06 -1.13 5.17
N THR A 30 -4.87 -0.35 4.45
CA THR A 30 -4.90 -0.29 2.99
C THR A 30 -4.13 0.93 2.49
N PHE A 31 -3.26 0.72 1.51
CA PHE A 31 -2.41 1.75 0.94
C PHE A 31 -2.56 1.80 -0.58
N GLN A 32 -2.58 3.00 -1.13
CA GLN A 32 -2.46 3.24 -2.57
C GLN A 32 -1.00 3.35 -2.96
N ILE A 33 -0.60 2.66 -4.02
CA ILE A 33 0.74 2.80 -4.59
C ILE A 33 0.71 3.96 -5.59
N ILE A 34 1.40 5.04 -5.27
CA ILE A 34 1.57 6.20 -6.15
C ILE A 34 2.94 6.10 -6.79
N ARG A 35 2.99 5.91 -8.12
CA ARG A 35 4.23 5.86 -8.88
C ARG A 35 4.63 7.26 -9.33
N ASN A 36 5.92 7.59 -9.25
CA ASN A 36 6.41 8.82 -9.83
C ASN A 36 6.37 8.73 -11.37
N PRO A 37 5.68 9.65 -12.08
CA PRO A 37 5.64 9.63 -13.54
C PRO A 37 7.00 9.90 -14.19
N ASP A 38 7.88 10.67 -13.54
CA ASP A 38 9.18 11.06 -14.09
C ASP A 38 10.29 10.03 -13.80
N ASP A 39 10.11 9.20 -12.79
CA ASP A 39 11.03 8.12 -12.43
C ASP A 39 10.25 6.90 -11.94
N LEU A 40 10.01 5.99 -12.88
CA LEU A 40 9.22 4.78 -12.70
C LEU A 40 9.80 3.78 -11.68
N SER A 41 11.03 3.99 -11.20
CA SER A 41 11.64 3.21 -10.11
C SER A 41 11.20 3.67 -8.72
N LYS A 42 10.57 4.85 -8.61
CA LYS A 42 10.13 5.43 -7.35
C LYS A 42 8.62 5.27 -7.14
N VAL A 43 8.24 4.84 -5.94
CA VAL A 43 6.85 4.74 -5.48
C VAL A 43 6.69 5.34 -4.09
N ARG A 44 5.47 5.78 -3.78
CA ARG A 44 5.03 6.16 -2.44
C ARG A 44 3.80 5.34 -2.06
N LEU A 45 3.67 5.02 -0.77
CA LEU A 45 2.49 4.37 -0.22
C LEU A 45 1.62 5.40 0.48
N LYS A 46 0.46 5.71 -0.10
CA LYS A 46 -0.50 6.67 0.46
C LYS A 46 -1.55 5.93 1.30
N ALA A 47 -1.74 6.35 2.54
CA ALA A 47 -2.77 5.81 3.42
C ALA A 47 -4.12 6.52 3.20
N SER A 48 -5.18 5.97 3.80
CA SER A 48 -6.54 6.52 3.77
C SER A 48 -6.65 7.93 4.36
N ASN A 49 -5.75 8.29 5.29
CA ASN A 49 -5.64 9.65 5.83
C ASN A 49 -5.01 10.67 4.87
N GLY A 50 -4.66 10.27 3.64
CA GLY A 50 -4.06 11.13 2.62
C GLY A 50 -2.55 11.32 2.71
N GLN A 51 -1.93 10.84 3.79
CA GLN A 51 -0.49 10.96 4.06
C GLN A 51 0.26 9.71 3.58
N PHE A 52 1.58 9.79 3.59
CA PHE A 52 2.47 8.77 3.06
C PHE A 52 3.30 8.08 4.14
N LEU A 53 3.60 6.80 3.92
CA LEU A 53 4.52 6.03 4.75
C LEU A 53 5.96 6.58 4.63
N GLN A 54 6.66 6.75 5.76
CA GLN A 54 8.04 7.24 5.81
C GLN A 54 8.85 6.43 6.83
N ALA A 55 10.09 6.08 6.46
CA ALA A 55 11.11 5.65 7.41
C ALA A 55 11.87 6.88 7.93
N LYS A 56 11.93 7.03 9.26
CA LYS A 56 12.67 8.09 9.96
C LYS A 56 13.96 7.51 10.54
N SER A 57 14.93 8.38 10.84
CA SER A 57 16.13 8.00 11.59
C SER A 57 15.76 7.41 12.95
N GLY A 58 16.53 6.42 13.44
CA GLY A 58 16.26 5.81 14.75
C GLY A 58 15.22 4.67 14.72
N SER A 59 15.12 3.94 13.61
CA SER A 59 14.29 2.74 13.47
C SER A 59 12.78 2.96 13.61
N SER A 60 12.29 4.18 13.31
CA SER A 60 10.87 4.50 13.36
C SER A 60 10.25 4.56 11.97
N VAL A 61 9.02 4.08 11.85
CA VAL A 61 8.20 4.16 10.63
C VAL A 61 6.90 4.89 10.97
N THR A 62 6.58 5.93 10.22
CA THR A 62 5.41 6.79 10.43
C THR A 62 4.56 6.92 9.16
N ILE A 63 3.32 7.38 9.32
CA ILE A 63 2.33 7.58 8.23
C ILE A 63 1.79 9.02 8.33
N ASP A 64 2.71 9.97 8.47
CA ASP A 64 2.45 11.40 8.69
C ASP A 64 3.13 12.28 7.63
N TYR A 65 3.75 11.69 6.61
CA TYR A 65 4.41 12.46 5.59
C TYR A 65 3.38 13.06 4.63
N GLN A 66 3.28 14.38 4.58
CA GLN A 66 2.33 15.10 3.70
C GLN A 66 2.67 14.97 2.21
N GLY A 67 3.87 14.47 1.89
CA GLY A 67 4.39 14.45 0.54
C GLY A 67 5.13 15.74 0.18
N SER A 68 5.85 15.68 -0.93
CA SER A 68 6.50 16.82 -1.57
C SER A 68 6.35 16.69 -3.08
N ALA A 69 6.37 17.83 -3.78
CA ALA A 69 6.54 17.84 -5.23
C ALA A 69 7.91 17.24 -5.64
N ASP A 70 8.93 17.43 -4.79
CA ASP A 70 10.28 16.96 -5.05
C ASP A 70 10.51 15.54 -4.50
N TRP A 71 10.68 14.57 -5.40
CA TRP A 71 10.98 13.16 -5.08
C TRP A 71 12.47 12.91 -4.78
N LYS A 72 13.29 13.96 -4.65
CA LYS A 72 14.75 13.87 -4.39
C LYS A 72 15.14 13.36 -3.02
N TYR A 73 14.30 13.48 -2.00
CA TYR A 73 14.65 12.94 -0.69
C TYR A 73 14.66 11.42 -0.79
N ASN A 74 15.87 10.87 -0.85
CA ASN A 74 16.19 9.45 -0.96
C ASN A 74 15.83 8.68 0.32
N ILE A 75 14.60 8.83 0.81
CA ILE A 75 14.02 7.88 1.75
C ILE A 75 13.72 6.65 0.91
N LYS A 76 14.76 5.83 0.72
CA LYS A 76 14.67 4.57 0.01
C LYS A 76 13.87 3.61 0.89
N VAL A 77 12.55 3.72 0.84
CA VAL A 77 11.67 2.67 1.35
C VAL A 77 11.74 1.54 0.32
N ILE A 78 12.63 0.58 0.55
CA ILE A 78 12.66 -0.65 -0.25
C ILE A 78 11.45 -1.46 0.18
N ILE A 79 10.48 -1.60 -0.72
CA ILE A 79 9.36 -2.51 -0.54
C ILE A 79 9.58 -3.63 -1.54
N ASP A 80 10.14 -4.75 -1.07
CA ASP A 80 10.23 -5.95 -1.87
C ASP A 80 8.84 -6.56 -2.00
N LEU A 81 8.12 -6.13 -3.03
CA LEU A 81 6.84 -6.69 -3.42
C LEU A 81 7.08 -8.03 -4.12
N HIS A 82 7.15 -9.10 -3.34
CA HIS A 82 7.08 -10.45 -3.87
C HIS A 82 5.61 -10.79 -4.14
N ALA A 83 5.19 -10.74 -5.41
CA ALA A 83 3.96 -11.40 -5.81
C ALA A 83 4.16 -12.91 -5.60
N VAL A 84 3.32 -13.52 -4.76
CA VAL A 84 3.32 -14.97 -4.63
C VAL A 84 2.92 -15.54 -6.00
N PRO A 85 3.68 -16.47 -6.59
CA PRO A 85 3.30 -17.11 -7.86
C PRO A 85 1.84 -17.59 -7.79
N GLY A 86 1.01 -17.15 -8.74
CA GLY A 86 -0.44 -17.39 -8.74
C GLY A 86 -1.29 -16.23 -8.20
N SER A 87 -0.70 -15.11 -7.79
CA SER A 87 -1.43 -13.87 -7.49
C SER A 87 -1.88 -13.21 -8.80
N ILE A 88 -2.91 -13.77 -9.44
CA ILE A 88 -3.62 -13.15 -10.57
C ILE A 88 -4.77 -12.31 -10.02
N VAL A 89 -4.78 -11.01 -10.34
CA VAL A 89 -6.04 -10.27 -10.34
C VAL A 89 -6.68 -10.59 -11.69
N GLU A 90 -7.59 -11.56 -11.72
CA GLU A 90 -8.42 -11.81 -12.90
C GLU A 90 -9.38 -10.63 -13.06
N LEU A 91 -8.98 -9.65 -13.88
CA LEU A 91 -9.92 -8.70 -14.47
C LEU A 91 -10.45 -9.36 -15.75
N GLU A 92 -11.57 -10.05 -15.62
CA GLU A 92 -12.28 -10.55 -16.80
C GLU A 92 -12.93 -9.35 -17.49
N MET A 93 -12.33 -8.90 -18.60
CA MET A 93 -12.95 -7.93 -19.50
C MET A 93 -14.01 -8.64 -20.32
N ASP A 94 -15.28 -8.30 -20.13
CA ASP A 94 -16.34 -8.61 -21.09
C ASP A 94 -16.23 -7.59 -22.24
N PRO A 95 -15.81 -8.01 -23.45
CA PRO A 95 -15.63 -7.09 -24.57
C PRO A 95 -16.95 -6.49 -25.08
N GLN A 96 -18.12 -6.92 -24.59
CA GLN A 96 -19.43 -6.43 -25.04
C GLN A 96 -20.12 -5.46 -24.05
N SER A 97 -19.68 -5.37 -22.79
CA SER A 97 -20.46 -4.66 -21.76
C SER A 97 -20.18 -3.16 -21.64
N GLY A 98 -19.04 -2.68 -22.14
CA GLY A 98 -18.61 -1.28 -21.98
C GLY A 98 -18.33 -0.87 -20.52
N GLU A 99 -18.37 -1.80 -19.56
CA GLU A 99 -18.14 -1.55 -18.14
C GLU A 99 -16.68 -1.83 -17.72
N ILE A 100 -16.19 -1.06 -16.74
CA ILE A 100 -14.88 -1.29 -16.12
C ILE A 100 -14.93 -2.60 -15.32
N PRO A 101 -14.02 -3.58 -15.56
CA PRO A 101 -14.06 -4.88 -14.89
C PRO A 101 -13.91 -4.74 -13.36
N ARG A 102 -14.73 -5.48 -12.60
CA ARG A 102 -14.61 -5.60 -11.14
C ARG A 102 -13.99 -6.95 -10.78
N SER A 103 -13.11 -6.98 -9.77
CA SER A 103 -12.45 -8.22 -9.35
C SER A 103 -13.46 -9.24 -8.81
N LYS A 104 -13.46 -10.47 -9.32
CA LYS A 104 -14.24 -11.57 -8.74
C LYS A 104 -13.44 -12.20 -7.59
N LYS A 105 -13.96 -12.14 -6.35
CA LYS A 105 -13.45 -12.98 -5.26
C LYS A 105 -14.03 -14.39 -5.45
N GLN A 106 -13.17 -15.36 -5.76
CA GLN A 106 -13.52 -16.79 -5.67
C GLN A 106 -13.64 -17.16 -4.19
N LEU A 107 -14.86 -17.40 -3.69
CA LEU A 107 -15.08 -18.15 -2.47
C LEU A 107 -14.83 -19.63 -2.79
N LYS A 108 -13.73 -20.20 -2.27
CA LYS A 108 -13.59 -21.65 -2.23
C LYS A 108 -14.49 -22.18 -1.11
N SER A 109 -15.43 -23.05 -1.47
CA SER A 109 -16.27 -23.83 -0.54
C SER A 109 -15.44 -24.83 0.25
#